data_AF-A0A6N7RKR4-F1
#
_entry.id   AF-A0A6N7RKR4-F1
#
_cell.length_a   1.000
_cell.length_b   1.000
_cell.length_c   1.000
_cell.angle_alpha   90.00
_cell.angle_beta   90.00
_cell.angle_gamma   90.00
#
_symmetry.space_group_name_H-M   'P 1'
#
loop_
_entity.id
_entity.type
_entity.pdbx_description
1 polymer ?
#
loop_
_entity_poly.entity_id
_entity_poly.type
_entity_poly.pdbx_seq_one_letter_code
_entity_poly.pdbx_strand_id
1 'polypeptide(L)'
;MTAFTPPIRRTAVLTLVVCGLTLCLVACAPQGEGAPQASGDAAPTAAEFTWSKDSDCATCHETDVASFDDAACAASQHASLKNDCLTCHDDVAGLEEAHKKVTLDSQKKKATLKKTAVSEDICLTCHDKTELAVATAASTALTDKNGLTVNPHDLPVNDDHAEAGTTCSSCHKLHTSESATETAPAVCRNCHHADVYECNTCHAEK
;
A
#
# COMPACT_ATOMS: atom_id res chain seq x y z
N MET A 1 -18.68 -17.89 -56.71
CA MET A 1 -20.14 -17.65 -56.82
C MET A 1 -20.55 -16.96 -55.52
N THR A 2 -20.45 -15.63 -55.42
CA THR A 2 -21.53 -14.63 -55.67
C THR A 2 -22.71 -14.84 -54.72
N ALA A 3 -23.23 -13.87 -53.96
CA ALA A 3 -23.21 -12.42 -54.13
C ALA A 3 -23.90 -11.68 -52.94
N PHE A 4 -23.49 -10.42 -52.76
CA PHE A 4 -24.29 -9.19 -52.53
C PHE A 4 -25.15 -8.94 -51.27
N THR A 5 -24.76 -7.86 -50.57
CA THR A 5 -25.48 -6.90 -49.69
C THR A 5 -26.46 -5.97 -50.48
N PRO A 6 -27.09 -4.91 -49.92
CA PRO A 6 -27.98 -4.64 -48.75
C PRO A 6 -29.29 -3.93 -49.30
N PRO A 7 -29.96 -2.85 -48.77
CA PRO A 7 -30.12 -2.20 -47.45
C PRO A 7 -31.62 -1.91 -47.09
N ILE A 8 -31.94 -1.09 -46.06
CA ILE A 8 -32.96 0.01 -46.13
C ILE A 8 -32.85 0.93 -44.88
N ARG A 9 -32.82 2.24 -45.17
CA ARG A 9 -32.87 3.42 -44.28
C ARG A 9 -34.31 3.89 -44.05
N ARG A 10 -34.50 4.79 -43.06
CA ARG A 10 -35.36 6.03 -42.99
C ARG A 10 -35.97 6.14 -41.57
N THR A 11 -36.13 7.27 -40.87
CA THR A 11 -35.98 8.73 -41.06
C THR A 11 -36.21 9.37 -39.67
N ALA A 12 -35.32 10.22 -39.16
CA ALA A 12 -35.49 11.66 -38.93
C ALA A 12 -36.85 12.16 -38.35
N VAL A 13 -36.81 12.76 -37.15
CA VAL A 13 -37.69 13.90 -36.79
C VAL A 13 -36.83 14.98 -36.11
N LEU A 14 -36.84 16.15 -36.73
CA LEU A 14 -36.25 17.42 -36.30
C LEU A 14 -37.37 18.22 -35.63
N THR A 15 -37.11 18.92 -34.53
CA THR A 15 -37.97 20.05 -34.10
C THR A 15 -37.10 21.18 -33.58
N LEU A 16 -37.16 22.29 -34.30
CA LEU A 16 -36.48 23.56 -34.08
C LEU A 16 -37.57 24.62 -34.04
N VAL A 17 -37.65 25.44 -32.98
CA VAL A 17 -38.32 26.75 -33.00
C VAL A 17 -37.51 27.72 -32.14
N VAL A 18 -37.40 28.92 -32.69
CA VAL A 18 -36.42 29.99 -32.49
C VAL A 18 -37.11 31.24 -31.91
N CYS A 19 -36.30 32.11 -31.33
CA CYS A 19 -36.35 33.59 -31.36
C CYS A 19 -36.79 34.36 -30.10
N GLY A 20 -35.92 35.31 -29.75
CA GLY A 20 -36.16 36.41 -28.82
C GLY A 20 -34.94 37.34 -28.74
N LEU A 21 -34.61 38.01 -29.86
CA LEU A 21 -33.55 39.02 -30.00
C LEU A 21 -34.08 40.41 -29.60
N THR A 22 -33.26 41.27 -28.99
CA THR A 22 -33.16 42.77 -29.12
C THR A 22 -32.52 43.36 -27.84
N LEU A 23 -31.77 44.48 -27.81
CA LEU A 23 -30.89 45.18 -28.75
C LEU A 23 -30.06 46.21 -27.89
N CYS A 24 -28.79 46.37 -28.23
CA CYS A 24 -27.73 47.33 -27.85
C CYS A 24 -28.00 48.59 -27.00
N LEU A 25 -27.07 48.90 -26.08
CA LEU A 25 -26.53 50.26 -25.87
C LEU A 25 -25.03 50.22 -25.53
N VAL A 26 -24.25 51.04 -26.22
CA VAL A 26 -22.81 51.32 -26.08
C VAL A 26 -22.62 52.45 -25.07
N ALA A 27 -21.66 52.33 -24.14
CA ALA A 27 -21.08 53.49 -23.44
C ALA A 27 -19.68 53.22 -22.85
N CYS A 28 -18.70 53.98 -23.37
CA CYS A 28 -17.40 54.46 -22.88
C CYS A 28 -16.63 53.78 -21.74
N ALA A 29 -15.37 53.47 -22.05
CA ALA A 29 -14.26 53.31 -21.10
C ALA A 29 -13.71 54.68 -20.64
N PRO A 30 -13.28 54.80 -19.38
CA PRO A 30 -12.17 55.67 -18.99
C PRO A 30 -10.96 54.83 -18.58
N GLN A 31 -9.80 55.26 -19.09
CA GLN A 31 -8.49 54.71 -18.80
C GLN A 31 -7.97 55.28 -17.48
N GLY A 32 -7.88 54.42 -16.46
CA GLY A 32 -6.85 54.39 -15.40
C GLY A 32 -6.48 55.64 -14.59
N GLU A 33 -6.84 55.60 -13.30
CA GLU A 33 -5.96 56.07 -12.22
C GLU A 33 -5.82 54.97 -11.16
N GLY A 34 -4.57 54.67 -10.80
CA GLY A 34 -4.16 53.46 -10.09
C GLY A 34 -4.73 53.33 -8.68
N ALA A 35 -5.37 52.19 -8.42
CA ALA A 35 -5.47 51.61 -7.09
C ALA A 35 -4.28 50.65 -6.90
N PRO A 36 -3.64 50.60 -5.71
CA PRO A 36 -2.59 49.62 -5.45
C PRO A 36 -3.16 48.22 -5.68
N GLN A 37 -2.55 47.50 -6.61
CA GLN A 37 -2.78 46.09 -6.81
C GLN A 37 -2.34 45.39 -5.53
N ALA A 38 -3.29 45.01 -4.68
CA ALA A 38 -3.04 44.05 -3.63
C ALA A 38 -2.73 42.73 -4.34
N SER A 39 -1.46 42.50 -4.66
CA SER A 39 -0.93 41.18 -4.97
C SER A 39 -1.00 40.33 -3.70
N GLY A 40 -2.22 39.91 -3.37
CA GLY A 40 -2.46 38.81 -2.45
C GLY A 40 -2.23 37.51 -3.20
N ASP A 41 -0.97 37.21 -3.53
CA ASP A 41 -0.56 35.83 -3.79
C ASP A 41 -0.42 35.13 -2.43
N ALA A 42 -1.53 35.00 -1.71
CA ALA A 42 -1.63 34.03 -0.65
C ALA A 42 -1.91 32.71 -1.36
N ALA A 43 -0.83 31.99 -1.70
CA ALA A 43 -0.94 30.58 -2.03
C ALA A 43 -1.85 29.93 -0.96
N PRO A 44 -2.86 29.13 -1.35
CA PRO A 44 -3.70 28.47 -0.37
C PRO A 44 -2.79 27.64 0.53
N THR A 45 -2.67 28.04 1.79
CA THR A 45 -1.95 27.25 2.78
C THR A 45 -2.69 25.94 2.89
N ALA A 46 -2.04 24.88 2.41
CA ALA A 46 -2.46 23.51 2.63
C ALA A 46 -2.99 23.32 4.05
N ALA A 47 -4.18 22.74 4.20
CA ALA A 47 -4.66 22.36 5.51
C ALA A 47 -3.69 21.32 6.10
N GLU A 48 -3.07 21.66 7.23
CA GLU A 48 -2.20 20.76 7.98
C GLU A 48 -3.03 19.58 8.51
N PHE A 49 -2.48 18.37 8.44
CA PHE A 49 -3.08 17.21 9.07
C PHE A 49 -2.48 17.03 10.47
N THR A 50 -3.34 17.01 11.49
CA THR A 50 -2.94 16.63 12.85
C THR A 50 -3.29 15.17 13.08
N TRP A 51 -2.26 14.34 13.29
CA TRP A 51 -2.45 12.92 13.59
C TRP A 51 -3.01 12.71 15.00
N SER A 52 -3.84 11.68 15.14
CA SER A 52 -4.28 11.14 16.42
C SER A 52 -4.58 9.64 16.28
N LYS A 53 -4.67 8.93 17.39
CA LYS A 53 -5.09 7.51 17.42
C LYS A 53 -6.50 7.28 16.87
N ASP A 54 -7.34 8.31 16.86
CA ASP A 54 -8.73 8.26 16.40
C ASP A 54 -8.86 8.81 14.96
N SER A 55 -7.74 9.09 14.28
CA SER A 55 -7.73 9.57 12.90
C SER A 55 -8.25 8.50 11.94
N ASP A 56 -9.09 8.91 11.00
CA ASP A 56 -9.52 8.04 9.90
C ASP A 56 -8.34 7.77 8.95
N CYS A 57 -7.75 6.58 9.09
CA CYS A 57 -6.60 6.14 8.32
C CYS A 57 -6.94 6.05 6.82
N ALA A 58 -8.20 5.74 6.47
CA ALA A 58 -8.64 5.57 5.09
C ALA A 58 -8.49 6.86 4.27
N THR A 59 -8.56 8.03 4.91
CA THR A 59 -8.40 9.34 4.24
C THR A 59 -7.09 9.46 3.44
N CYS A 60 -6.02 8.73 3.83
CA CYS A 60 -4.75 8.69 3.09
C CYS A 60 -4.26 7.27 2.73
N HIS A 61 -4.73 6.25 3.44
CA HIS A 61 -4.32 4.86 3.30
C HIS A 61 -5.41 3.97 2.68
N GLU A 62 -6.18 4.50 1.72
CA GLU A 62 -7.28 3.79 1.05
C GLU A 62 -6.86 2.40 0.52
N THR A 63 -5.67 2.28 -0.06
CA THR A 63 -5.15 1.00 -0.57
C THR A 63 -4.95 -0.02 0.55
N ASP A 64 -4.42 0.40 1.70
CA ASP A 64 -4.15 -0.50 2.82
C ASP A 64 -5.48 -0.94 3.44
N VAL A 65 -6.46 -0.05 3.54
CA VAL A 65 -7.83 -0.38 3.98
C VAL A 65 -8.55 -1.30 2.98
N ALA A 66 -8.40 -1.06 1.67
CA ALA A 66 -9.00 -1.89 0.62
C ALA A 66 -8.42 -3.30 0.58
N SER A 67 -7.17 -3.49 1.01
CA SER A 67 -6.53 -4.81 1.04
C SER A 67 -7.22 -5.81 1.99
N PHE A 68 -8.00 -5.34 2.96
CA PHE A 68 -8.82 -6.21 3.81
C PHE A 68 -10.02 -6.83 3.06
N ASP A 69 -10.41 -6.29 1.92
CA ASP A 69 -11.46 -6.87 1.06
C ASP A 69 -10.88 -7.65 -0.13
N ASP A 70 -9.57 -7.56 -0.36
CA ASP A 70 -8.89 -8.22 -1.47
C ASP A 70 -8.34 -9.58 -1.03
N ALA A 71 -8.97 -10.66 -1.49
CA ALA A 71 -8.55 -12.02 -1.20
C ALA A 71 -7.13 -12.37 -1.67
N ALA A 72 -6.53 -11.56 -2.56
CA ALA A 72 -5.13 -11.70 -2.94
C ALA A 72 -4.16 -11.18 -1.85
N CYS A 73 -4.62 -10.26 -0.99
CA CYS A 73 -3.85 -9.69 0.10
C CYS A 73 -4.05 -10.49 1.40
N ALA A 74 -2.98 -10.78 2.13
CA ALA A 74 -3.07 -11.51 3.40
C ALA A 74 -3.85 -10.74 4.49
N ALA A 75 -3.97 -9.42 4.37
CA ALA A 75 -4.84 -8.59 5.22
C ALA A 75 -6.31 -9.02 5.17
N SER A 76 -6.80 -9.59 4.07
CA SER A 76 -8.19 -10.06 3.97
C SER A 76 -8.56 -11.15 4.96
N GLN A 77 -7.58 -11.93 5.41
CA GLN A 77 -7.76 -12.93 6.48
C GLN A 77 -8.02 -12.27 7.85
N HIS A 78 -7.79 -10.97 7.97
CA HIS A 78 -8.00 -10.14 9.15
C HIS A 78 -9.11 -9.12 8.93
N ALA A 79 -10.09 -9.40 8.06
CA ALA A 79 -11.17 -8.46 7.71
C ALA A 79 -11.90 -7.85 8.92
N SER A 80 -11.95 -8.55 10.07
CA SER A 80 -12.53 -8.02 11.31
C SER A 80 -11.76 -6.80 11.87
N LEU A 81 -10.48 -6.65 11.56
CA LEU A 81 -9.59 -5.58 12.04
C LEU A 81 -9.45 -4.41 11.07
N LYS A 82 -10.24 -4.37 9.98
CA LYS A 82 -10.11 -3.39 8.90
C LYS A 82 -10.07 -1.93 9.36
N ASN A 83 -10.79 -1.60 10.43
CA ASN A 83 -10.86 -0.25 10.98
C ASN A 83 -10.00 -0.07 12.25
N ASP A 84 -9.35 -1.13 12.74
CA ASP A 84 -8.60 -1.16 13.98
C ASP A 84 -7.09 -1.22 13.69
N CYS A 85 -6.60 -0.27 12.90
CA CYS A 85 -5.23 -0.27 12.35
C CYS A 85 -4.14 -0.36 13.45
N LEU A 86 -4.42 0.22 14.62
CA LEU A 86 -3.52 0.23 15.77
C LEU A 86 -3.40 -1.13 16.48
N THR A 87 -4.21 -2.13 16.09
CA THR A 87 -4.03 -3.52 16.55
C THR A 87 -2.69 -4.08 16.07
N CYS A 88 -2.27 -3.71 14.86
CA CYS A 88 -0.99 -4.14 14.29
C CYS A 88 0.06 -3.03 14.30
N HIS A 89 -0.36 -1.77 14.14
CA HIS A 89 0.52 -0.61 14.16
C HIS A 89 0.46 0.07 15.53
N ASP A 90 1.03 -0.58 16.54
CA ASP A 90 0.95 -0.18 17.95
C ASP A 90 1.99 0.88 18.37
N ASP A 91 3.00 1.14 17.52
CA ASP A 91 3.99 2.20 17.72
C ASP A 91 3.38 3.60 17.54
N VAL A 92 2.58 4.02 18.52
CA VAL A 92 1.88 5.32 18.57
C VAL A 92 2.86 6.49 18.44
N ALA A 93 4.02 6.42 19.10
CA ALA A 93 5.00 7.49 19.06
C ALA A 93 5.68 7.58 17.68
N GLY A 94 6.03 6.44 17.08
CA GLY A 94 6.55 6.39 15.72
C GLY A 94 5.52 6.84 14.69
N LEU A 95 4.25 6.46 14.85
CA LEU A 95 3.15 6.95 14.01
C LEU A 95 3.02 8.46 14.13
N GLU A 96 2.97 9.03 15.35
CA GLU A 96 2.88 10.48 15.53
C GLU A 96 4.04 11.19 14.81
N GLU A 97 5.28 10.78 15.05
CA GLU A 97 6.48 11.35 14.40
C GLU A 97 6.39 11.28 12.87
N ALA A 98 5.99 10.13 12.35
CA ALA A 98 5.90 9.92 10.91
C ALA A 98 4.89 10.89 10.27
N HIS A 99 3.80 11.21 10.97
CA HIS A 99 2.73 12.08 10.45
C HIS A 99 2.92 13.58 10.69
N LYS A 100 3.93 14.02 11.47
CA LYS A 100 4.15 15.45 11.83
C LYS A 100 4.22 16.44 10.65
N LYS A 101 4.58 15.96 9.46
CA LYS A 101 4.81 16.80 8.27
C LYS A 101 3.81 16.52 7.15
N VAL A 102 2.70 15.84 7.45
CA VAL A 102 1.68 15.51 6.46
C VAL A 102 0.72 16.69 6.30
N THR A 103 0.46 17.06 5.05
CA THR A 103 -0.59 18.02 4.67
C THR A 103 -1.64 17.31 3.80
N LEU A 104 -2.89 17.75 3.86
CA LEU A 104 -4.02 17.08 3.18
C LEU A 104 -3.97 17.20 1.65
N ASP A 105 -3.24 18.18 1.12
CA ASP A 105 -3.10 18.45 -0.32
C ASP A 105 -1.86 17.81 -0.96
N SER A 106 -0.91 17.31 -0.14
CA SER A 106 0.32 16.68 -0.65
C SER A 106 -0.06 15.51 -1.55
N GLN A 107 0.37 15.47 -2.81
CA GLN A 107 0.24 14.24 -3.62
C GLN A 107 1.29 13.18 -3.26
N LYS A 108 2.26 13.53 -2.40
CA LYS A 108 3.36 12.66 -1.97
C LYS A 108 3.08 11.99 -0.61
N LYS A 109 1.80 11.86 -0.21
CA LYS A 109 1.33 11.40 1.13
C LYS A 109 1.99 10.11 1.65
N LYS A 110 2.45 9.23 0.76
CA LYS A 110 2.99 7.89 1.12
C LYS A 110 4.52 7.80 1.16
N ALA A 111 5.27 8.73 0.58
CA ALA A 111 6.71 8.52 0.33
C ALA A 111 7.61 8.75 1.55
N THR A 112 7.15 9.50 2.55
CA THR A 112 7.96 9.90 3.72
C THR A 112 7.73 9.03 4.95
N LEU A 113 6.63 8.28 5.01
CA LEU A 113 6.30 7.36 6.08
C LEU A 113 7.03 6.03 5.86
N LYS A 114 8.37 6.04 5.92
CA LYS A 114 9.16 4.80 5.85
C LYS A 114 8.96 4.01 7.14
N LYS A 115 7.92 3.19 7.14
CA LYS A 115 7.65 2.06 8.03
C LYS A 115 7.66 2.39 9.53
N THR A 116 6.48 2.56 10.11
CA THR A 116 6.33 2.07 11.48
C THR A 116 6.55 0.57 11.44
N ALA A 117 7.48 0.07 12.25
CA ALA A 117 7.74 -1.35 12.33
C ALA A 117 6.54 -2.01 13.02
N VAL A 118 6.06 -3.13 12.46
CA VAL A 118 5.18 -4.04 13.19
C VAL A 118 6.11 -5.03 13.88
N SER A 119 6.11 -5.01 15.21
CA SER A 119 6.92 -5.95 15.98
C SER A 119 6.40 -7.38 15.81
N GLU A 120 7.27 -8.37 15.96
CA GLU A 120 6.84 -9.79 15.96
C GLU A 120 5.88 -10.06 17.13
N ASP A 121 6.13 -9.45 18.28
CA ASP A 121 5.32 -9.63 19.49
C ASP A 121 3.83 -9.35 19.26
N ILE A 122 3.49 -8.38 18.40
CA ILE A 122 2.10 -8.05 18.07
C ILE A 122 1.42 -9.15 17.25
N CYS A 123 2.16 -9.85 16.38
CA CYS A 123 1.62 -11.04 15.73
C CYS A 123 1.36 -12.15 16.78
N LEU A 124 2.26 -12.27 17.76
CA LEU A 124 2.23 -13.31 18.77
C LEU A 124 1.16 -13.11 19.86
N THR A 125 0.50 -11.95 19.93
CA THR A 125 -0.67 -11.79 20.82
C THR A 125 -1.88 -12.60 20.37
N CYS A 126 -1.96 -12.93 19.08
CA CYS A 126 -3.07 -13.66 18.48
C CYS A 126 -2.65 -14.99 17.84
N HIS A 127 -1.37 -15.13 17.46
CA HIS A 127 -0.83 -16.34 16.85
C HIS A 127 0.19 -17.01 17.76
N ASP A 128 -0.02 -18.28 18.07
CA ASP A 128 0.97 -19.05 18.82
C ASP A 128 2.08 -19.59 17.87
N LYS A 129 3.34 -19.30 18.21
CA LYS A 129 4.49 -19.70 17.38
C LYS A 129 4.62 -21.23 17.27
N THR A 130 4.32 -21.95 18.34
CA THR A 130 4.41 -23.41 18.39
C THR A 130 3.32 -24.04 17.53
N GLU A 131 2.09 -23.52 17.60
CA GLU A 131 0.99 -23.96 16.74
C GLU A 131 1.28 -23.69 15.27
N LEU A 132 1.86 -22.53 14.94
CA LEU A 132 2.30 -22.21 13.58
C LEU A 132 3.35 -23.19 13.07
N ALA A 133 4.37 -23.51 13.87
CA ALA A 133 5.38 -24.50 13.54
C ALA A 133 4.77 -25.86 13.22
N VAL A 134 3.82 -26.33 14.03
CA VAL A 134 3.10 -27.60 13.79
C VAL A 134 2.25 -27.53 12.52
N ALA A 135 1.51 -26.44 12.33
CA ALA A 135 0.63 -26.25 11.18
C ALA A 135 1.40 -26.20 9.84
N THR A 136 2.65 -25.72 9.85
CA THR A 136 3.50 -25.63 8.67
C THR A 136 4.56 -26.70 8.56
N ALA A 137 4.49 -27.77 9.34
CA ALA A 137 5.48 -28.86 9.33
C ALA A 137 5.67 -29.53 7.95
N ALA A 138 4.63 -29.52 7.11
CA ALA A 138 4.68 -30.06 5.75
C ALA A 138 4.92 -29.01 4.66
N SER A 139 5.21 -27.76 5.04
CA SER A 139 5.45 -26.68 4.07
C SER A 139 6.73 -26.92 3.29
N THR A 140 6.65 -26.76 1.97
CA THR A 140 7.80 -26.76 1.05
C THR A 140 8.10 -25.37 0.52
N ALA A 141 7.61 -24.32 1.19
CA ALA A 141 7.81 -22.93 0.77
C ALA A 141 9.30 -22.53 0.78
N LEU A 142 10.07 -23.12 1.70
CA LEU A 142 11.50 -22.94 1.82
C LEU A 142 12.19 -24.27 1.51
N THR A 143 12.25 -24.60 0.23
CA THR A 143 13.06 -25.70 -0.29
C THR A 143 14.18 -25.12 -1.14
N ASP A 144 15.43 -25.44 -0.79
CA ASP A 144 16.60 -24.97 -1.52
C ASP A 144 16.86 -25.78 -2.80
N LYS A 145 17.86 -25.38 -3.59
CA LYS A 145 18.18 -26.07 -4.85
C LYS A 145 18.67 -27.51 -4.68
N ASN A 146 19.15 -27.86 -3.49
CA ASN A 146 19.63 -29.20 -3.14
C ASN A 146 18.50 -30.09 -2.59
N GLY A 147 17.28 -29.55 -2.46
CA GLY A 147 16.11 -30.24 -1.95
C GLY A 147 15.99 -30.21 -0.42
N LEU A 148 16.87 -29.50 0.28
CA LEU A 148 16.73 -29.29 1.72
C LEU A 148 15.54 -28.37 1.96
N THR A 149 14.56 -28.87 2.72
CA THR A 149 13.37 -28.11 3.10
C THR A 149 13.45 -27.72 4.57
N VAL A 150 13.19 -26.45 4.86
CA VAL A 150 13.10 -25.91 6.22
C VAL A 150 11.70 -25.42 6.51
N ASN A 151 11.22 -25.64 7.73
CA ASN A 151 9.92 -25.14 8.15
C ASN A 151 10.01 -23.62 8.39
N PRO A 152 9.22 -22.77 7.69
CA PRO A 152 9.31 -21.32 7.81
C PRO A 152 8.98 -20.77 9.20
N HIS A 153 8.29 -21.54 10.04
CA HIS A 153 7.93 -21.12 11.41
C HIS A 153 8.69 -21.88 12.50
N ASP A 154 9.59 -22.78 12.11
CA ASP A 154 10.50 -23.52 13.00
C ASP A 154 11.90 -23.46 12.42
N LEU A 155 12.38 -22.22 12.20
CA LEU A 155 13.69 -21.98 11.64
C LEU A 155 14.79 -22.42 12.63
N PRO A 156 15.90 -22.99 12.16
CA PRO A 156 17.02 -23.35 13.02
C PRO A 156 17.49 -22.15 13.85
N VAL A 157 17.66 -22.33 15.16
CA VAL A 157 18.11 -21.25 16.05
C VAL A 157 19.64 -21.24 16.12
N ASN A 158 20.24 -20.11 15.75
CA ASN A 158 21.66 -19.81 15.92
C ASN A 158 21.86 -18.28 16.05
N ASP A 159 23.06 -17.87 16.43
CA ASP A 159 23.37 -16.45 16.69
C ASP A 159 23.18 -15.58 15.43
N ASP A 160 23.54 -16.08 14.24
CA ASP A 160 23.39 -15.34 12.98
C ASP A 160 21.91 -15.11 12.62
N HIS A 161 21.06 -16.11 12.81
CA HIS A 161 19.61 -16.00 12.58
C HIS A 161 18.94 -15.08 13.61
N ALA A 162 19.42 -15.08 14.85
CA ALA A 162 18.95 -14.15 15.87
C ALA A 162 19.34 -12.69 15.52
N GLU A 163 20.59 -12.47 15.10
CA GLU A 163 21.07 -11.14 14.68
C GLU A 163 20.39 -10.63 13.41
N ALA A 164 20.09 -11.53 12.46
CA ALA A 164 19.38 -11.17 11.23
C ALA A 164 17.97 -10.59 11.47
N GLY A 165 17.39 -10.81 12.66
CA GLY A 165 16.12 -10.17 13.05
C GLY A 165 14.96 -10.51 12.12
N THR A 166 14.89 -11.76 11.65
CA THR A 166 13.81 -12.20 10.76
C THR A 166 12.48 -12.22 11.53
N THR A 167 11.57 -11.31 11.20
CA THR A 167 10.24 -11.21 11.82
C THR A 167 9.16 -11.76 10.89
N CYS A 168 7.93 -11.90 11.39
CA CYS A 168 6.76 -12.24 10.57
C CYS A 168 6.66 -11.35 9.32
N SER A 169 6.87 -10.05 9.49
CA SER A 169 6.77 -9.05 8.42
C SER A 169 7.90 -9.13 7.38
N SER A 170 9.00 -9.85 7.67
CA SER A 170 10.06 -10.11 6.69
C SER A 170 9.52 -10.90 5.50
N CYS A 171 8.66 -11.89 5.76
CA CYS A 171 8.03 -12.74 4.75
C CYS A 171 6.56 -12.32 4.48
N HIS A 172 5.76 -12.09 5.51
CA HIS A 172 4.33 -11.80 5.32
C HIS A 172 4.10 -10.32 5.01
N LYS A 173 3.73 -10.01 3.76
CA LYS A 173 3.29 -8.68 3.33
C LYS A 173 1.78 -8.61 3.37
N LEU A 174 1.22 -7.98 4.40
CA LEU A 174 -0.22 -8.02 4.66
C LEU A 174 -1.04 -7.22 3.63
N HIS A 175 -0.58 -6.01 3.31
CA HIS A 175 -1.30 -5.08 2.43
C HIS A 175 -0.91 -5.17 0.95
N THR A 176 -0.24 -6.24 0.54
CA THR A 176 0.11 -6.49 -0.87
C THR A 176 -0.33 -7.88 -1.27
N SER A 177 -0.41 -8.11 -2.59
CA SER A 177 -0.69 -9.43 -3.15
C SER A 177 0.53 -10.36 -3.17
N GLU A 178 1.66 -9.94 -2.59
CA GLU A 178 2.87 -10.76 -2.57
C GLU A 178 2.70 -11.89 -1.56
N SER A 179 2.80 -13.13 -2.05
CA SER A 179 2.64 -14.28 -1.16
C SER A 179 3.88 -14.50 -0.29
N ALA A 180 3.67 -15.06 0.90
CA ALA A 180 4.78 -15.50 1.76
C ALA A 180 5.66 -16.56 1.06
N THR A 181 5.08 -17.38 0.19
CA THR A 181 5.82 -18.39 -0.59
C THR A 181 6.77 -17.80 -1.61
N GLU A 182 6.53 -16.59 -2.11
CA GLU A 182 7.41 -15.89 -3.04
C GLU A 182 8.46 -15.04 -2.33
N THR A 183 8.05 -14.39 -1.23
CA THR A 183 8.89 -13.45 -0.48
C THR A 183 9.84 -14.14 0.49
N ALA A 184 9.42 -15.24 1.13
CA ALA A 184 10.25 -15.92 2.14
C ALA A 184 11.58 -16.45 1.58
N PRO A 185 11.64 -17.10 0.39
CA PRO A 185 12.92 -17.52 -0.17
C PRO A 185 13.89 -16.34 -0.41
N ALA A 186 13.38 -15.15 -0.72
CA ALA A 186 14.22 -13.97 -0.91
C ALA A 186 14.86 -13.50 0.41
N VAL A 187 14.18 -13.66 1.55
CA VAL A 187 14.74 -13.38 2.87
C VAL A 187 15.93 -14.30 3.14
N CYS A 188 15.78 -15.60 2.90
CA CYS A 188 16.85 -16.58 3.09
C CYS A 188 18.08 -16.25 2.21
N ARG A 189 17.86 -15.87 0.95
CA ARG A 189 18.95 -15.55 0.01
C ARG A 189 19.76 -14.30 0.35
N ASN A 190 19.31 -13.48 1.30
CA ASN A 190 20.14 -12.37 1.81
C ASN A 190 21.42 -12.87 2.49
N CYS A 191 21.39 -14.09 3.05
CA CYS A 191 22.54 -14.76 3.66
C CYS A 191 22.93 -16.03 2.90
N HIS A 192 21.95 -16.76 2.35
CA HIS A 192 22.10 -17.99 1.57
C HIS A 192 22.13 -17.73 0.06
N HIS A 193 23.05 -16.86 -0.37
CA HIS A 193 23.14 -16.34 -1.75
C HIS A 193 23.30 -17.40 -2.86
N ALA A 194 23.74 -18.61 -2.53
CA ALA A 194 23.82 -19.73 -3.49
C ALA A 194 22.53 -20.54 -3.61
N ASP A 195 21.45 -20.12 -2.94
CA ASP A 195 20.19 -20.86 -2.79
C ASP A 195 20.43 -22.27 -2.22
N VAL A 196 21.29 -22.32 -1.19
CA VAL A 196 21.67 -23.51 -0.41
C VAL A 196 21.57 -23.15 1.06
N TYR A 197 20.72 -23.85 1.80
CA TYR A 197 20.46 -23.56 3.21
C TYR A 197 21.46 -24.21 4.15
N GLU A 198 22.25 -25.17 3.67
CA GLU A 198 23.31 -25.80 4.46
C GLU A 198 24.40 -24.78 4.84
N CYS A 199 24.42 -24.38 6.11
CA CYS A 199 25.41 -23.46 6.67
C CYS A 199 26.83 -24.04 6.60
N ASN A 200 27.85 -23.17 6.62
CA ASN A 200 29.27 -23.54 6.69
C ASN A 200 29.81 -24.41 5.53
N THR A 201 29.03 -24.64 4.49
CA THR A 201 29.51 -25.32 3.26
C THR A 201 30.26 -24.39 2.33
N CYS A 202 30.01 -23.07 2.42
CA CYS A 202 30.52 -22.06 1.49
C CYS A 202 31.53 -21.08 2.13
N HIS A 203 31.54 -20.93 3.46
CA HIS A 203 32.43 -20.03 4.20
C HIS A 203 33.35 -20.76 5.21
N ALA A 204 33.60 -22.05 5.02
CA ALA A 204 34.53 -22.79 5.87
C ALA A 204 35.90 -22.07 5.91
N GLU A 205 36.29 -21.64 7.12
CA GLU A 205 37.59 -21.02 7.36
C GLU A 205 38.70 -21.96 6.87
N LYS A 206 39.64 -21.40 6.10
CA LYS A 206 40.89 -22.09 5.76
C LYS A 206 41.91 -21.97 6.88
#